data_AF-A0A831VW86-F1
#
_entry.id   AF-A0A831VW86-F1
#
_cell.length_a   1.000
_cell.length_b   1.000
_cell.length_c   1.000
_cell.angle_alpha   90.00
_cell.angle_beta   90.00
_cell.angle_gamma   90.00
#
_symmetry.space_group_name_H-M   'P 1'
#
loop_
_entity.id
_entity.type
_entity.pdbx_description
1 polymer ?
#
loop_
_entity_poly.entity_id
_entity_poly.type
_entity_poly.pdbx_seq_one_letter_code
_entity_poly.pdbx_strand_id
1 'polypeptide(L)'
;MCIRDRALLGDKLSAEKAEQWGMIWQCVEDDALQDEAMKLARHFATQPTKGLGMIKRALHASADNSFEEQVLVERDLQRLAGRTEDYREGVAAFMAKRAPEFKGK
;
A
#
# COMPACT_ATOMS: atom_id res chain seq x y z
N MET A 1 -27.10 -1.91 -1.56
CA MET A 1 -27.17 -3.20 -0.83
C MET A 1 -25.79 -3.42 -0.24
N CYS A 2 -25.62 -2.98 0.99
CA CYS A 2 -24.35 -2.55 1.60
C CYS A 2 -23.83 -3.63 2.56
N ILE A 3 -22.54 -3.61 2.92
CA ILE A 3 -21.85 -4.49 3.89
C ILE A 3 -22.73 -4.88 5.10
N ARG A 4 -23.56 -3.96 5.58
CA ARG A 4 -24.46 -4.14 6.73
C ARG A 4 -25.53 -5.23 6.53
N ASP A 5 -26.08 -5.36 5.33
CA ASP A 5 -27.11 -6.37 5.02
C ASP A 5 -26.50 -7.77 5.11
N ARG A 6 -25.28 -7.95 4.59
CA ARG A 6 -24.57 -9.24 4.61
C ARG A 6 -24.12 -9.65 6.00
N ALA A 7 -23.70 -8.69 6.83
CA ALA A 7 -23.32 -8.97 8.22
C ALA A 7 -24.49 -9.56 9.02
N LEU A 8 -25.73 -9.21 8.67
CA LEU A 8 -26.92 -9.68 9.35
C LEU A 8 -27.56 -10.92 8.70
N LEU A 9 -27.44 -11.06 7.37
CA LEU A 9 -28.12 -12.11 6.59
C LEU A 9 -27.21 -13.29 6.20
N GLY A 10 -25.88 -13.14 6.25
CA GLY A 10 -24.93 -14.22 5.97
C GLY A 10 -24.77 -14.59 4.48
N ASP A 11 -25.25 -13.76 3.57
CA ASP A 11 -25.20 -14.05 2.12
C ASP A 11 -23.77 -14.10 1.57
N LYS A 12 -23.49 -15.14 0.77
CA LYS A 12 -22.21 -15.30 0.04
C LYS A 12 -21.91 -14.11 -0.88
N LEU A 13 -20.66 -13.70 -0.92
CA LEU A 13 -20.15 -12.61 -1.75
C LEU A 13 -19.15 -13.18 -2.77
N SER A 14 -19.35 -12.89 -4.06
CA SER A 14 -18.37 -13.25 -5.09
C SER A 14 -17.17 -12.31 -5.03
N ALA A 15 -16.02 -12.77 -5.51
CA ALA A 15 -14.78 -12.00 -5.46
C ALA A 15 -14.84 -10.73 -6.34
N GLU A 16 -15.50 -10.78 -7.50
CA GLU A 16 -15.69 -9.63 -8.40
C GLU A 16 -16.53 -8.54 -7.72
N LYS A 17 -17.55 -8.96 -6.96
CA LYS A 17 -18.39 -8.03 -6.20
C LYS A 17 -17.64 -7.47 -4.99
N ALA A 18 -16.76 -8.24 -4.38
CA ALA A 18 -15.88 -7.76 -3.31
C ALA A 18 -14.89 -6.70 -3.81
N GLU A 19 -14.32 -6.89 -5.00
CA GLU A 19 -13.46 -5.92 -5.67
C GLU A 19 -14.23 -4.62 -6.00
N GLN A 20 -15.41 -4.73 -6.62
CA GLN A 20 -16.25 -3.56 -6.94
C GLN A 20 -16.64 -2.74 -5.71
N TRP A 21 -16.72 -3.38 -4.55
CA TRP A 21 -17.05 -2.73 -3.28
C TRP A 21 -15.82 -2.18 -2.54
N GLY A 22 -14.62 -2.41 -3.06
CA GLY A 22 -13.36 -2.01 -2.42
C GLY A 22 -12.98 -2.85 -1.20
N MET A 23 -13.56 -4.04 -1.03
CA MET A 23 -13.22 -4.94 0.07
C MET A 23 -11.90 -5.69 -0.18
N ILE A 24 -11.60 -5.96 -1.45
CA ILE A 24 -10.33 -6.49 -1.93
C ILE A 24 -9.80 -5.58 -3.03
N TRP A 25 -8.49 -5.64 -3.28
CA TRP A 25 -7.85 -4.79 -4.29
C TRP A 25 -8.13 -5.22 -5.72
N GLN A 26 -8.11 -6.53 -6.01
CA GLN A 26 -8.31 -7.07 -7.35
C GLN A 26 -8.80 -8.52 -7.30
N CYS A 27 -9.75 -8.88 -8.16
CA CYS A 27 -10.15 -10.26 -8.45
C CYS A 27 -9.44 -10.74 -9.74
N VAL A 28 -9.00 -12.00 -9.74
CA VAL A 28 -8.36 -12.65 -10.90
C VAL A 28 -8.87 -14.09 -11.00
N GLU A 29 -8.67 -14.73 -12.16
CA GLU A 29 -8.96 -16.16 -12.33
C GLU A 29 -8.15 -17.01 -11.33
N ASP A 30 -8.74 -18.12 -10.90
CA ASP A 30 -8.17 -18.98 -9.85
C ASP A 30 -6.76 -19.50 -10.18
N ASP A 31 -6.51 -19.83 -11.45
CA ASP A 31 -5.21 -20.31 -11.93
C ASP A 31 -4.15 -19.21 -12.04
N ALA A 32 -4.55 -17.95 -12.15
CA ALA A 32 -3.68 -16.79 -12.23
C ALA A 32 -3.35 -16.17 -10.85
N LEU A 33 -4.08 -16.54 -9.79
CA LEU A 33 -3.96 -15.92 -8.46
C LEU A 33 -2.52 -15.91 -7.94
N GLN A 34 -1.85 -17.06 -7.98
CA GLN A 34 -0.50 -17.20 -7.45
C GLN A 34 0.51 -16.35 -8.23
N ASP A 35 0.38 -16.30 -9.56
CA ASP A 35 1.30 -15.59 -10.43
C ASP A 35 1.15 -14.07 -10.27
N GLU A 36 -0.08 -13.56 -10.26
CA GLU A 36 -0.34 -12.13 -10.04
C GLU A 36 0.05 -11.68 -8.62
N ALA A 37 -0.20 -12.50 -7.59
CA ALA A 37 0.25 -12.21 -6.24
C ALA A 37 1.79 -12.14 -6.14
N MET A 38 2.50 -13.09 -6.77
CA MET A 38 3.95 -13.10 -6.77
C MET A 38 4.56 -11.97 -7.60
N LYS A 39 3.93 -11.59 -8.71
CA LYS A 39 4.31 -10.43 -9.51
C LYS A 39 4.20 -9.15 -8.70
N LEU A 40 3.13 -8.97 -7.93
CA LEU A 40 2.96 -7.83 -7.04
C LEU A 40 4.00 -7.84 -5.90
N ALA A 41 4.25 -8.99 -5.28
CA ALA A 41 5.26 -9.13 -4.24
C ALA A 41 6.67 -8.79 -4.76
N ARG A 42 7.02 -9.28 -5.96
CA ARG A 42 8.29 -8.95 -6.63
C ARG A 42 8.36 -7.47 -6.95
N HIS A 43 7.27 -6.86 -7.42
CA HIS A 43 7.23 -5.42 -7.63
C HIS A 43 7.55 -4.66 -6.34
N PHE A 44 6.84 -4.93 -5.24
CA PHE A 44 7.10 -4.27 -3.96
C PHE A 44 8.52 -4.52 -3.41
N ALA A 45 9.12 -5.67 -3.68
CA ALA A 45 10.50 -5.94 -3.30
C ALA A 45 11.53 -5.04 -4.02
N THR A 46 11.17 -4.49 -5.19
CA THR A 46 12.01 -3.52 -5.93
C THR A 46 11.79 -2.07 -5.52
N GLN A 47 10.81 -1.78 -4.66
CA GLN A 47 10.43 -0.44 -4.21
C GLN A 47 11.18 -0.05 -2.92
N PRO A 48 11.15 1.21 -2.46
CA PRO A 48 11.82 1.62 -1.22
C PRO A 48 11.08 1.04 0.00
N THR A 49 11.45 -0.16 0.42
CA THR A 49 10.70 -0.98 1.39
C THR A 49 10.51 -0.31 2.75
N LYS A 50 11.48 0.49 3.22
CA LYS A 50 11.30 1.35 4.40
C LYS A 50 10.20 2.40 4.21
N GLY A 51 10.18 3.05 3.04
CA GLY A 51 9.14 4.02 2.68
C GLY A 51 7.76 3.37 2.63
N LEU A 52 7.65 2.20 1.99
CA LEU A 52 6.41 1.42 1.97
C LEU A 52 5.94 1.03 3.37
N GLY A 53 6.87 0.63 4.25
CA GLY A 53 6.56 0.33 5.66
C GLY A 53 6.03 1.55 6.41
N MET A 54 6.60 2.73 6.17
CA MET A 54 6.12 3.99 6.77
C MET A 54 4.72 4.36 6.24
N ILE A 55 4.47 4.22 4.94
CA ILE A 55 3.13 4.43 4.35
C ILE A 55 2.11 3.50 5.01
N LYS A 56 2.42 2.21 5.13
CA LYS A 56 1.53 1.24 5.78
C LYS A 56 1.24 1.62 7.25
N ARG A 57 2.26 2.10 7.97
CA ARG A 57 2.09 2.59 9.35
C ARG A 57 1.17 3.81 9.42
N ALA A 58 1.31 4.77 8.51
CA ALA A 58 0.45 5.95 8.44
C ALA A 58 -1.01 5.57 8.17
N LEU A 59 -1.24 4.67 7.21
CA LEU A 59 -2.59 4.18 6.85
C LEU A 59 -3.25 3.39 7.98
N HIS A 60 -2.48 2.60 8.74
CA HIS A 60 -3.04 1.89 9.89
C HIS A 60 -3.44 2.85 11.02
N ALA A 61 -2.69 3.94 11.21
CA ALA A 61 -3.00 4.92 12.26
C ALA A 61 -4.20 5.82 11.90
N SER A 62 -4.45 6.06 10.61
CA SER A 62 -5.48 7.01 10.17
C SER A 62 -6.92 6.60 10.49
N ALA A 63 -7.16 5.31 10.80
CA ALA A 63 -8.49 4.83 11.15
C ALA A 63 -8.99 5.39 12.49
N ASP A 64 -8.07 5.68 13.42
CA ASP A 64 -8.39 6.08 14.79
C ASP A 64 -8.03 7.55 15.08
N ASN A 65 -7.14 8.15 14.29
CA ASN A 65 -6.67 9.52 14.49
C ASN A 65 -7.66 10.57 13.98
N SER A 66 -7.71 11.71 14.67
CA SER A 66 -8.21 12.96 14.08
C SER A 66 -7.32 13.43 12.92
N PHE A 67 -7.82 14.38 12.13
CA PHE A 67 -7.04 14.95 11.03
C PHE A 67 -5.73 15.58 11.52
N GLU A 68 -5.79 16.36 12.60
CA GLU A 68 -4.66 17.04 13.20
C GLU A 68 -3.60 16.05 13.69
N GLU A 69 -4.02 14.97 14.35
CA GLU A 69 -3.12 13.91 14.82
C GLU A 69 -2.47 13.17 13.65
N GLN A 70 -3.24 12.86 12.61
CA GLN A 70 -2.73 12.14 11.44
C GLN A 70 -1.69 12.95 10.67
N VAL A 71 -1.90 14.27 10.50
CA VAL A 71 -0.91 15.15 9.86
C VAL A 71 0.41 15.16 10.63
N LEU A 72 0.38 15.08 11.96
CA LEU A 72 1.60 14.99 12.77
C LEU A 72 2.34 13.65 12.55
N VAL A 73 1.60 12.54 12.48
CA VAL A 73 2.15 11.22 12.16
C VAL A 73 2.82 11.23 10.78
N GLU A 74 2.12 11.73 9.76
CA GLU A 74 2.64 11.80 8.40
C GLU A 74 3.87 12.71 8.29
N ARG A 75 3.85 13.87 8.95
CA ARG A 75 5.01 14.78 9.03
C ARG A 75 6.25 14.06 9.58
N ASP A 76 6.10 13.31 10.67
CA ASP A 76 7.23 12.66 11.33
C ASP A 76 7.74 11.46 10.53
N LEU A 77 6.85 10.68 9.93
CA LEU A 77 7.22 9.61 9.00
C LEU A 77 7.93 10.15 7.75
N GLN A 78 7.48 11.27 7.19
CA GLN A 78 8.10 11.87 6.01
C GLN A 78 9.49 12.42 6.33
N ARG A 79 9.68 12.97 7.53
CA ARG A 79 11.02 13.36 8.02
C ARG A 79 11.96 12.16 8.16
N LEU A 80 11.45 11.02 8.63
CA LEU A 80 12.24 9.78 8.69
C LEU A 80 12.56 9.26 7.28
N ALA A 81 11.58 9.25 6.38
CA ALA A 81 11.75 8.87 4.99
C ALA A 81 12.80 9.74 4.29
N GLY A 82 12.77 11.06 4.48
CA GLY A 82 13.75 11.98 3.89
C GLY A 82 15.20 11.77 4.34
N ARG A 83 15.43 10.99 5.40
CA ARG A 83 16.77 10.65 5.92
C ARG A 83 17.29 9.30 5.42
N THR A 84 16.51 8.55 4.63
CA THR A 84 16.93 7.24 4.11
C THR A 84 17.86 7.40 2.90
N GLU A 85 18.66 6.36 2.63
CA GLU A 85 19.48 6.28 1.42
C GLU A 85 18.58 6.18 0.18
N ASP A 86 17.49 5.42 0.29
CA ASP A 86 16.51 5.25 -0.78
C ASP A 86 15.86 6.59 -1.21
N TYR A 87 15.64 7.52 -0.28
CA TYR A 87 15.15 8.85 -0.64
C TYR A 87 16.16 9.61 -1.49
N ARG A 88 17.44 9.60 -1.08
CA ARG A 88 18.52 10.26 -1.82
C ARG A 88 18.69 9.65 -3.21
N GLU A 89 18.63 8.33 -3.30
CA GLU A 89 18.69 7.59 -4.56
C GLU A 89 17.48 7.91 -5.45
N GLY A 90 16.27 7.93 -4.91
CA GLY A 90 15.07 8.28 -5.65
C GLY A 90 15.15 9.68 -6.26
N VAL A 91 15.61 10.66 -5.48
CA VAL A 91 15.83 12.04 -5.97
C VAL A 91 16.93 12.07 -7.05
N ALA A 92 18.06 11.40 -6.82
CA ALA A 92 19.17 11.37 -7.78
C ALA A 92 18.77 10.69 -9.10
N ALA A 93 18.08 9.55 -9.04
CA ALA A 93 17.59 8.81 -10.19
C ALA A 93 16.57 9.62 -11.00
N PHE A 94 15.65 10.31 -10.32
CA PHE A 94 14.68 11.20 -10.94
C PHE A 94 15.36 12.34 -11.70
N MET A 95 16.31 13.03 -11.05
CA MET A 95 17.07 14.13 -11.67
C MET A 95 17.91 13.64 -12.87
N ALA A 96 18.45 12.42 -12.80
CA ALA A 96 19.22 11.79 -13.86
C ALA A 96 18.36 11.06 -14.91
N LYS A 97 17.03 11.05 -14.78
CA LYS A 97 16.09 10.35 -15.68
C LYS A 97 16.41 8.86 -15.88
N ARG A 98 16.85 8.19 -14.81
CA ARG A 98 17.13 6.74 -14.81
C ARG A 98 16.21 6.03 -13.81
N ALA A 99 16.14 4.70 -13.92
CA ALA A 99 15.48 3.89 -12.90
C ALA A 99 16.25 3.98 -11.57
N PRO A 100 15.55 4.13 -10.43
CA PRO A 100 16.16 4.09 -9.10
C PRO A 100 16.53 2.66 -8.69
N GLU A 101 17.60 2.52 -7.91
CA GLU A 101 18.01 1.25 -7.30
C GLU A 101 17.81 1.28 -5.78
N PHE A 102 16.63 0.86 -5.32
CA PHE A 102 16.30 0.86 -3.90
C PHE A 102 16.93 -0.33 -3.15
N LYS A 103 17.41 -0.08 -1.94
CA LYS A 103 18.09 -1.05 -1.06
C LYS A 103 17.38 -1.26 0.28
N GLY A 104 16.27 -0.55 0.53
CA GLY A 104 15.52 -0.64 1.78
C GLY A 104 16.23 0.01 2.97
N LYS A 105 17.07 1.03 2.73
CA LYS A 105 17.91 1.65 3.75
C LYS A 105 17.69 3.15 3.85
#